data_AF-A0A0J1G0R4-F1
#
_entry.id   AF-A0A0J1G0R4-F1
#
_cell.length_a   1.000
_cell.length_b   1.000
_cell.length_c   1.000
_cell.angle_alpha   90.00
_cell.angle_beta   90.00
_cell.angle_gamma   90.00
#
_symmetry.space_group_name_H-M   'P 1'
#
loop_
_entity.id
_entity.type
_entity.pdbx_description
1 polymer ?
#
loop_
_entity_poly.entity_id
_entity_poly.type
_entity_poly.pdbx_seq_one_letter_code
_entity_poly.pdbx_strand_id
1 'polypeptide(L)'
;MKEYGLILDGKAIYPEVQKGYAKVMISGKNPSLVYKFALVPRILRANPLVKEDVGKVAIMKGPVVYCLEEVDNGKNLPAIFLDPEQELQESYEENLLGGTTVIRTAGKKVMTDGWHSNELYKESDLTMESIPLMFVPYPYWGNRQTGEMLVWVKEFI
;
A
#
# COMPACT_ATOMS: atom_id res chain seq x y z
N MET A 1 9.23 -3.49 -15.32
CA MET A 1 8.23 -4.37 -15.98
C MET A 1 7.70 -5.31 -14.92
N LYS A 2 6.40 -5.64 -14.85
CA LYS A 2 5.93 -6.62 -13.84
C LYS A 2 6.47 -8.00 -14.22
N GLU A 3 7.23 -8.61 -13.32
CA GLU A 3 7.86 -9.91 -13.59
C GLU A 3 6.88 -11.05 -13.34
N TYR A 4 6.79 -11.94 -14.32
CA TYR A 4 6.02 -13.17 -14.22
C TYR A 4 6.76 -14.32 -14.91
N GLY A 5 6.53 -15.54 -14.43
CA GLY A 5 7.08 -16.77 -15.00
C GLY A 5 5.98 -17.79 -15.25
N LEU A 6 6.09 -18.52 -16.36
CA LEU A 6 5.20 -19.64 -16.69
C LEU A 6 6.05 -20.91 -16.86
N ILE A 7 5.61 -22.00 -16.24
CA ILE A 7 6.29 -23.28 -16.27
C ILE A 7 5.25 -24.33 -16.67
N LEU A 8 5.44 -24.96 -17.84
CA LEU A 8 4.61 -26.05 -18.35
C LEU A 8 5.40 -27.35 -18.23
N ASP A 9 4.89 -28.33 -17.49
CA ASP A 9 5.50 -29.64 -17.29
C ASP A 9 6.97 -29.55 -16.84
N GLY A 10 7.23 -28.65 -15.89
CA GLY A 10 8.54 -28.40 -15.31
C GLY A 10 9.49 -27.54 -16.17
N LYS A 11 9.09 -27.13 -17.37
CA LYS A 11 9.90 -26.31 -18.28
C LYS A 11 9.38 -24.88 -18.35
N ALA A 12 10.29 -23.91 -18.20
CA ALA A 12 9.95 -22.51 -18.41
C ALA A 12 9.50 -22.28 -19.86
N ILE A 13 8.40 -21.54 -20.04
CA ILE A 13 7.84 -21.19 -21.35
C ILE A 13 7.64 -19.67 -21.46
N TYR A 14 7.69 -19.17 -22.69
CA TYR A 14 7.59 -17.73 -23.00
C TYR A 14 6.57 -17.52 -24.13
N PRO A 15 5.27 -17.72 -23.85
CA PRO A 15 4.23 -17.56 -24.86
C PRO A 15 4.10 -16.09 -25.30
N GLU A 16 3.57 -15.89 -26.51
CA GLU A 16 3.18 -14.56 -26.97
C GLU A 16 2.08 -13.99 -26.07
N VAL A 17 2.27 -12.74 -25.62
CA VAL A 17 1.27 -12.00 -24.86
C VAL A 17 0.53 -11.06 -25.80
N GLN A 18 -0.77 -11.28 -25.94
CA GLN A 18 -1.66 -10.42 -26.72
C GLN A 18 -2.68 -9.77 -25.80
N LYS A 19 -2.70 -8.43 -25.76
CA LYS A 19 -3.65 -7.64 -24.95
C LYS A 19 -3.68 -8.04 -23.46
N GLY A 20 -2.52 -8.40 -22.90
CA GLY A 20 -2.39 -8.82 -21.50
C GLY A 20 -2.67 -10.30 -21.22
N TYR A 21 -2.96 -11.11 -22.24
CA TYR A 21 -3.19 -12.55 -22.11
C TYR A 21 -2.05 -13.36 -22.75
N ALA A 22 -1.45 -14.25 -21.97
CA ALA A 22 -0.50 -15.25 -22.45
C ALA A 22 -1.26 -16.47 -22.99
N LYS A 23 -1.11 -16.79 -24.28
CA LYS A 23 -1.74 -17.97 -24.88
C LYS A 23 -0.83 -19.19 -24.73
N VAL A 24 -1.23 -20.15 -23.90
CA VAL A 24 -0.49 -21.40 -23.69
C VAL A 24 -1.26 -22.56 -24.28
N MET A 25 -0.66 -23.25 -25.25
CA MET A 25 -1.18 -24.51 -25.77
C MET A 25 -0.79 -25.64 -24.83
N ILE A 26 -1.79 -26.33 -24.28
CA ILE A 26 -1.60 -27.43 -23.34
C ILE A 26 -1.97 -28.75 -24.03
N SER A 27 -1.13 -29.77 -23.88
CA SER A 27 -1.34 -31.10 -24.48
C SER A 27 -0.86 -32.21 -23.54
N GLY A 28 -1.39 -33.43 -23.71
CA GLY A 28 -1.02 -34.60 -22.91
C GLY A 28 -2.11 -35.03 -21.92
N LYS A 29 -1.91 -36.17 -21.25
CA LYS A 29 -2.92 -36.74 -20.34
C LYS A 29 -3.05 -36.01 -19.01
N ASN A 30 -1.93 -35.53 -18.45
CA ASN A 30 -1.87 -34.89 -17.13
C ASN A 30 -0.95 -33.66 -17.16
N PRO A 31 -1.33 -32.57 -17.85
CA PRO A 31 -0.50 -31.38 -17.94
C PRO A 31 -0.44 -30.62 -16.61
N SER A 32 0.68 -29.94 -16.38
CA SER A 32 0.89 -29.06 -15.22
C SER A 32 1.34 -27.68 -15.66
N LEU A 33 0.61 -26.64 -15.24
CA LEU A 33 0.98 -25.24 -15.51
C LEU A 33 1.15 -24.50 -14.19
N VAL A 34 2.35 -24.00 -13.93
CA VAL A 34 2.67 -23.17 -12.78
C VAL A 34 2.92 -21.75 -13.25
N TYR A 35 2.25 -20.78 -12.63
CA TYR A 35 2.51 -19.36 -12.81
C TYR A 35 3.16 -18.79 -11.56
N LYS A 36 4.09 -17.86 -11.75
CA LYS A 36 4.74 -17.11 -10.67
C LYS A 36 4.58 -15.64 -10.97
N PHE A 37 4.07 -14.87 -10.02
CA PHE A 37 4.01 -13.43 -10.08
C PHE A 37 4.85 -12.86 -8.94
N ALA A 38 5.78 -11.96 -9.27
CA ALA A 38 6.45 -11.17 -8.25
C ALA A 38 5.46 -10.12 -7.71
N LEU A 39 4.90 -10.36 -6.52
CA LEU A 39 3.91 -9.48 -5.89
C LEU A 39 4.58 -8.64 -4.79
N VAL A 40 5.39 -7.68 -5.21
CA VAL A 40 6.00 -6.72 -4.29
C VAL A 40 5.06 -5.54 -4.01
N PRO A 41 5.05 -5.00 -2.77
CA PRO A 41 4.49 -3.70 -2.44
C PRO A 41 5.06 -2.63 -3.35
N ARG A 42 4.20 -1.68 -3.70
CA ARG A 42 4.58 -0.54 -4.52
C ARG A 42 3.78 0.68 -4.11
N ILE A 43 4.42 1.82 -4.28
CA ILE A 43 3.81 3.14 -4.18
C ILE A 43 3.16 3.48 -5.52
N LEU A 44 1.94 4.01 -5.48
CA LEU A 44 1.23 4.55 -6.63
C LEU A 44 1.00 6.04 -6.43
N ARG A 45 1.12 6.77 -7.53
CA ARG A 45 0.72 8.18 -7.65
C ARG A 45 -0.39 8.27 -8.69
N ALA A 46 -1.39 9.08 -8.42
CA ALA A 46 -2.44 9.35 -9.39
C ALA A 46 -1.89 10.20 -10.55
N ASN A 47 -2.62 10.23 -11.66
CA ASN A 47 -2.37 11.21 -12.70
C ASN A 47 -2.53 12.63 -12.08
N PRO A 48 -1.64 13.60 -12.35
CA PRO A 48 -1.72 14.95 -11.76
C PRO A 48 -3.02 15.71 -12.02
N LEU A 49 -3.82 15.30 -13.01
CA LEU A 49 -5.16 15.87 -13.25
C LEU A 49 -6.22 15.42 -12.23
N VAL A 50 -5.93 14.38 -11.43
CA VAL A 50 -6.75 13.95 -10.29
C VAL A 50 -6.42 14.84 -9.10
N LYS A 51 -7.08 16.01 -9.04
CA LYS A 51 -6.77 17.10 -8.10
C LYS A 51 -6.73 16.65 -6.62
N GLU A 52 -7.61 15.74 -6.24
CA GLU A 52 -7.71 15.25 -4.86
C GLU A 52 -6.51 14.39 -4.43
N ASP A 53 -5.78 13.80 -5.37
CA ASP A 53 -4.68 12.86 -5.09
C ASP A 53 -3.29 13.48 -5.37
N VAL A 54 -3.23 14.74 -5.83
CA VAL A 54 -1.95 15.45 -6.00
C VAL A 54 -1.24 15.61 -4.65
N GLY A 55 0.06 15.28 -4.62
CA GLY A 55 0.87 15.27 -3.39
C GLY A 55 0.53 14.12 -2.44
N LYS A 56 -0.18 13.09 -2.93
CA LYS A 56 -0.52 11.88 -2.18
C LYS A 56 -0.10 10.62 -2.92
N VAL A 57 0.09 9.57 -2.13
CA VAL A 57 0.46 8.23 -2.58
C VAL A 57 -0.47 7.18 -1.97
N ALA A 58 -0.65 6.08 -2.69
CA ALA A 58 -1.33 4.88 -2.20
C ALA A 58 -0.37 3.68 -2.26
N ILE A 59 -0.56 2.72 -1.36
CA ILE A 59 0.21 1.47 -1.35
C ILE A 59 -0.63 0.35 -1.94
N MET A 60 -0.02 -0.47 -2.81
CA MET A 60 -0.60 -1.74 -3.26
C MET A 60 0.40 -2.87 -3.21
N LYS A 61 -0.08 -4.08 -2.95
CA LYS A 61 0.65 -5.33 -3.17
C LYS A 61 -0.18 -6.24 -4.08
N GLY A 62 0.38 -6.59 -5.23
CA GLY A 62 -0.38 -7.30 -6.27
C GLY A 62 -1.67 -6.54 -6.65
N PRO A 63 -2.87 -7.16 -6.57
CA PRO A 63 -4.15 -6.51 -6.85
C PRO A 63 -4.77 -5.79 -5.63
N VAL A 64 -4.17 -5.90 -4.45
CA VAL A 64 -4.74 -5.40 -3.20
C VAL A 64 -4.27 -3.97 -2.93
N VAL A 65 -5.23 -3.07 -2.71
CA VAL A 65 -5.00 -1.72 -2.18
C VAL A 65 -4.94 -1.78 -0.66
N TYR A 66 -4.04 -1.01 -0.09
CA TYR A 66 -3.83 -0.90 1.36
C TYR A 66 -4.27 0.47 1.89
N CYS A 67 -4.57 0.54 3.18
CA CYS A 67 -5.01 1.75 3.86
C CYS A 67 -4.39 1.86 5.26
N LEU A 68 -4.32 3.09 5.78
CA LEU A 68 -4.08 3.37 7.19
C LEU A 68 -5.40 3.33 7.95
N GLU A 69 -5.44 2.69 9.12
CA GLU A 69 -6.53 2.83 10.10
C GLU A 69 -6.03 3.59 11.35
N GLU A 70 -6.91 4.37 11.98
CA GLU A 70 -6.62 5.08 13.24
C GLU A 70 -6.13 4.14 14.35
N VAL A 71 -6.70 2.93 14.43
CA VAL A 71 -6.35 1.95 15.47
C VAL A 71 -4.87 1.53 15.43
N ASP A 72 -4.22 1.63 14.26
CA ASP A 72 -2.79 1.28 14.12
C ASP A 72 -1.87 2.51 14.09
N ASN A 73 -2.37 3.68 13.66
CA ASN A 73 -1.55 4.85 13.33
C ASN A 73 -1.89 6.09 14.18
N GLY A 74 -2.85 5.95 15.09
CA GLY A 74 -3.39 7.03 15.92
C GLY A 74 -4.32 7.98 15.15
N LYS A 75 -4.89 8.93 15.90
CA LYS A 75 -5.84 9.95 15.42
C LYS A 75 -5.25 10.91 14.41
N ASN A 76 -6.09 11.62 13.66
CA ASN A 76 -5.69 12.65 12.71
C ASN A 76 -4.75 12.12 11.63
N LEU A 77 -5.19 11.08 10.92
CA LEU A 77 -4.48 10.51 9.79
C LEU A 77 -4.14 11.55 8.70
N PRO A 78 -4.97 12.59 8.44
CA PRO A 78 -4.60 13.65 7.48
C PRO A 78 -3.33 14.45 7.82
N ALA A 79 -2.85 14.37 9.07
CA ALA A 79 -1.58 14.97 9.50
C ALA A 79 -0.36 14.09 9.23
N ILE A 80 -0.56 12.86 8.73
CA ILE A 80 0.52 11.91 8.42
C ILE A 80 1.03 12.13 7.00
N PHE A 81 2.36 12.07 6.88
CA PHE A 81 3.12 12.05 5.65
C PHE A 81 3.93 10.75 5.57
N LEU A 82 3.85 10.08 4.45
CA LEU A 82 4.70 8.94 4.12
C LEU A 82 6.00 9.42 3.46
N ASP A 83 7.12 8.80 3.80
CA ASP A 83 8.39 8.99 3.07
C ASP A 83 8.49 7.92 1.97
N PRO A 84 8.38 8.28 0.68
CA PRO A 84 8.31 7.31 -0.42
C PRO A 84 9.65 6.62 -0.70
N GLU A 85 10.75 7.10 -0.13
CA GLU A 85 12.08 6.49 -0.27
C GLU A 85 12.33 5.41 0.79
N GLN A 86 11.47 5.30 1.81
CA GLN A 86 11.57 4.25 2.81
C GLN A 86 11.14 2.90 2.24
N GLU A 87 11.80 1.85 2.70
CA GLU A 87 11.44 0.49 2.34
C GLU A 87 10.01 0.16 2.82
N LEU A 88 9.26 -0.56 1.98
CA LEU A 88 7.97 -1.14 2.32
C LEU A 88 8.19 -2.56 2.83
N GLN A 89 8.14 -2.73 4.15
CA GLN A 89 8.36 -4.02 4.80
C GLN A 89 7.05 -4.79 4.93
N GLU A 90 7.08 -6.07 4.59
CA GLU A 90 5.93 -6.95 4.63
C GLU A 90 6.01 -7.90 5.82
N SER A 91 4.91 -8.12 6.51
CA SER A 91 4.78 -9.26 7.42
C SER A 91 3.39 -9.87 7.34
N TYR A 92 3.32 -11.19 7.53
CA TYR A 92 2.06 -11.89 7.69
C TYR A 92 1.67 -11.92 9.17
N GLU A 93 0.49 -11.41 9.49
CA GLU A 93 -0.07 -11.34 10.83
C GLU A 93 -1.22 -12.34 10.96
N GLU A 94 -0.94 -13.52 11.52
CA GLU A 94 -1.90 -14.64 11.59
C GLU A 94 -3.16 -14.30 12.41
N ASN A 95 -2.99 -13.52 13.48
CA ASN A 95 -4.07 -13.19 14.42
C ASN A 95 -4.81 -11.88 14.07
N LEU A 96 -4.40 -11.19 13.01
CA LEU A 96 -5.00 -9.92 12.60
C LEU A 96 -5.93 -10.15 11.41
N LEU A 97 -7.19 -9.70 11.52
CA LEU A 97 -8.16 -9.70 10.41
C LEU A 97 -8.33 -11.08 9.74
N GLY A 98 -8.26 -12.16 10.53
CA GLY A 98 -8.37 -13.54 10.04
C GLY A 98 -7.13 -14.08 9.33
N GLY A 99 -5.98 -13.41 9.47
CA GLY A 99 -4.73 -13.77 8.82
C GLY A 99 -4.49 -12.91 7.58
N THR A 100 -3.61 -11.91 7.69
CA THR A 100 -3.38 -10.96 6.59
C THR A 100 -1.93 -10.50 6.47
N THR A 101 -1.52 -10.11 5.26
CA THR A 101 -0.24 -9.42 5.07
C THR A 101 -0.43 -7.94 5.31
N VAL A 102 0.36 -7.37 6.21
CA VAL A 102 0.43 -5.93 6.50
C VAL A 102 1.69 -5.35 5.87
N ILE A 103 1.67 -4.04 5.62
CA ILE A 103 2.83 -3.30 5.09
C ILE A 103 3.22 -2.25 6.11
N ARG A 104 4.50 -2.23 6.50
CA ARG A 104 5.07 -1.25 7.42
C ARG A 104 6.12 -0.41 6.72
N THR A 105 6.18 0.84 7.13
CA THR A 105 7.19 1.80 6.66
C THR A 105 7.32 2.93 7.68
N ALA A 106 8.19 3.90 7.44
CA ALA A 106 8.31 5.09 8.26
C ALA A 106 7.59 6.28 7.63
N GLY A 107 7.05 7.14 8.48
CA GLY A 107 6.46 8.40 8.09
C GLY A 107 6.73 9.49 9.11
N LYS A 108 6.13 10.64 8.88
CA LYS A 108 6.14 11.76 9.82
C LYS A 108 4.72 12.22 10.07
N LYS A 109 4.46 12.75 11.27
CA LYS A 109 3.18 13.33 11.62
C LYS A 109 3.35 14.77 12.08
N VAL A 110 2.51 15.66 11.58
CA VAL A 110 2.45 17.04 12.07
C VAL A 110 1.88 17.03 13.48
N MET A 111 2.65 17.60 14.41
CA MET A 111 2.30 17.67 15.81
C MET A 111 1.45 18.91 16.09
N THR A 112 0.54 18.78 17.04
CA THR A 112 -0.28 19.90 17.54
C THR A 112 0.35 20.59 18.76
N ASP A 113 1.59 20.23 19.09
CA ASP A 113 2.33 20.84 20.20
C ASP A 113 2.52 22.34 19.93
N GLY A 114 2.22 23.16 20.95
CA GLY A 114 2.31 24.62 20.84
C GLY A 114 1.12 25.29 20.14
N TRP A 115 0.05 24.55 19.84
CA TRP A 115 -1.25 25.11 19.48
C TRP A 115 -2.14 25.29 20.71
N HIS A 116 -2.80 26.44 20.81
CA HIS A 116 -3.77 26.72 21.86
C HIS A 116 -5.21 26.57 21.34
N SER A 117 -6.17 26.25 22.22
CA SER A 117 -7.56 25.96 21.82
C SER A 117 -8.29 27.12 21.14
N ASN A 118 -7.80 28.35 21.30
CA ASN A 118 -8.33 29.56 20.67
C ASN A 118 -7.54 30.00 19.41
N GLU A 119 -6.55 29.23 18.96
CA GLU A 119 -5.68 29.54 17.82
C GLU A 119 -6.01 28.64 16.63
N LEU A 120 -6.53 29.23 15.55
CA LEU A 120 -6.85 28.52 14.29
C LEU A 120 -5.76 28.67 13.23
N TYR A 121 -4.95 29.74 13.31
CA TYR A 121 -3.90 30.07 12.35
C TYR A 121 -2.69 30.62 13.10
N LYS A 122 -1.49 30.25 12.65
CA LYS A 122 -0.21 30.66 13.24
C LYS A 122 0.84 30.80 12.15
N GLU A 123 1.66 31.84 12.24
CA GLU A 123 2.87 31.99 11.45
C GLU A 123 4.02 31.25 12.16
N SER A 124 4.15 29.94 11.92
CA SER A 124 5.22 29.12 12.47
C SER A 124 5.58 27.97 11.54
N ASP A 125 6.78 27.44 11.74
CA ASP A 125 7.18 26.19 11.09
C ASP A 125 6.36 25.00 11.60
N LEU A 126 6.32 23.94 10.80
CA LEU A 126 5.69 22.67 11.17
C LEU A 126 6.61 21.89 12.13
N THR A 127 6.10 21.55 13.30
CA THR A 127 6.72 20.54 14.16
C THR A 127 6.25 19.16 13.70
N MET A 128 7.19 18.27 13.38
CA MET A 128 6.88 16.89 12.97
C MET A 128 7.61 15.86 13.83
N GLU A 129 6.96 14.74 14.06
CA GLU A 129 7.53 13.55 14.72
C GLU A 129 7.62 12.40 13.72
N SER A 130 8.74 11.66 13.75
CA SER A 130 8.87 10.40 13.00
C SER A 130 8.04 9.31 13.66
N ILE A 131 7.16 8.66 12.90
CA ILE A 131 6.28 7.60 13.38
C ILE A 131 6.38 6.35 12.50
N PRO A 132 6.25 5.15 13.08
CA PRO A 132 6.01 3.95 12.28
C PRO A 132 4.60 4.02 11.68
N LEU A 133 4.48 3.59 10.43
CA LEU A 133 3.20 3.46 9.74
C LEU A 133 2.90 1.99 9.50
N MET A 134 1.65 1.61 9.71
CA MET A 134 1.15 0.27 9.44
C MET A 134 -0.10 0.35 8.57
N PHE A 135 -0.01 -0.32 7.43
CA PHE A 135 -1.06 -0.43 6.44
C PHE A 135 -1.66 -1.83 6.43
N VAL A 136 -2.98 -1.90 6.39
CA VAL A 136 -3.75 -3.14 6.23
C VAL A 136 -4.49 -3.14 4.89
N PRO A 137 -4.89 -4.30 4.35
CA PRO A 137 -5.71 -4.34 3.14
C PRO A 137 -7.00 -3.52 3.28
N TYR A 138 -7.24 -2.61 2.34
CA TYR A 138 -8.44 -1.76 2.31
C TYR A 138 -9.76 -2.54 2.47
N PRO A 139 -9.96 -3.73 1.85
CA PRO A 139 -11.20 -4.48 2.02
C PRO A 139 -11.48 -4.95 3.45
N TYR A 140 -10.49 -4.90 4.35
CA TYR A 140 -10.62 -5.34 5.75
C TYR A 140 -10.81 -4.19 6.75
N TRP A 141 -10.75 -2.94 6.30
CA TRP A 141 -11.00 -1.76 7.15
C TRP A 141 -12.36 -1.84 7.86
N GLY A 142 -12.45 -1.27 9.06
CA GLY A 142 -13.71 -1.10 9.80
C GLY A 142 -14.19 -2.37 10.52
N ASN A 143 -13.36 -3.42 10.57
CA ASN A 143 -13.66 -4.67 11.27
C ASN A 143 -13.04 -4.76 12.68
N ARG A 144 -12.47 -3.66 13.20
CA ARG A 144 -11.77 -3.63 14.49
C ARG A 144 -12.34 -2.57 15.43
N GLN A 145 -11.99 -1.30 15.20
CA GLN A 145 -12.46 -0.17 15.99
C GLN A 145 -12.95 0.94 15.06
N THR A 146 -14.01 1.64 15.46
CA THR A 146 -14.45 2.87 14.78
C THR A 146 -13.35 3.92 14.87
N GLY A 147 -12.97 4.48 13.73
CA GLY A 147 -11.95 5.53 13.63
C GLY A 147 -11.71 5.96 12.19
N GLU A 148 -10.75 6.87 12.00
CA GLU A 148 -10.34 7.37 10.69
C GLU A 148 -9.73 6.29 9.80
N MET A 149 -9.79 6.50 8.47
CA MET A 149 -9.06 5.71 7.48
C MET A 149 -8.66 6.54 6.27
N LEU A 150 -7.47 6.26 5.72
CA LEU A 150 -6.98 6.85 4.48
C LEU A 150 -6.36 5.78 3.56
N VAL A 151 -6.71 5.82 2.28
CA VAL A 151 -5.99 5.10 1.21
C VAL A 151 -4.87 5.96 0.65
N TRP A 152 -5.16 7.22 0.34
CA TRP A 152 -4.22 8.19 -0.18
C TRP A 152 -3.61 9.01 0.95
N VAL A 153 -2.32 8.81 1.19
CA VAL A 153 -1.54 9.46 2.26
C VAL A 153 -0.66 10.52 1.63
N LYS A 154 -0.47 11.67 2.28
CA LYS A 154 0.44 12.71 1.77
C LYS A 154 1.85 12.15 1.66
N GLU A 155 2.61 12.50 0.63
CA GLU A 155 4.03 12.17 0.54
C GLU A 155 4.91 13.36 0.94
N PHE A 156 6.08 13.08 1.53
CA PHE A 156 7.12 14.07 1.70
C PHE A 156 7.73 14.40 0.33
N ILE A 157 7.90 15.69 0.01
CA ILE A 157 8.53 16.17 -1.23
C ILE A 157 9.82 16.90 -0.86
#